data_AF-A0A0R2V2W4-F1
#
_entry.id   AF-A0A0R2V2W4-F1
#
_cell.length_a   1.000
_cell.length_b   1.000
_cell.length_c   1.000
_cell.angle_alpha   90.00
_cell.angle_beta   90.00
_cell.angle_gamma   90.00
#
_symmetry.space_group_name_H-M   'P 1'
#
loop_
_entity.id
_entity.type
_entity.pdbx_description
1 polymer ?
#
loop_
_entity_poly.entity_id
_entity_poly.type
_entity_poly.pdbx_seq_one_letter_code
_entity_poly.pdbx_strand_id
1 'polypeptide(L)' 'NVDYIHLRHMHPLHPDLKATAERYRRVVVVEMNEGQLAHHLQGEWACRVESVCKTTGQPFTTEELAELWN' A
#
# COMPACT_ATOMS: atom_id res chain seq x y z
N ASN A 1 1.00 15.05 -7.89
CA ASN A 1 0.40 15.00 -6.54
C ASN A 1 0.28 13.56 -6.11
N VAL A 2 0.65 13.28 -4.87
CA VAL A 2 0.55 11.97 -4.20
C VAL A 2 -0.10 12.22 -2.85
N ASP A 3 -1.00 11.32 -2.48
CA ASP A 3 -1.61 11.26 -1.15
C ASP A 3 -1.25 9.92 -0.50
N TYR A 4 -1.22 9.86 0.83
CA TYR A 4 -0.83 8.68 1.57
C TYR A 4 -1.81 8.36 2.70
N ILE A 5 -2.00 7.07 2.96
CA ILE A 5 -2.82 6.54 4.04
C ILE A 5 -1.95 5.61 4.87
N HIS A 6 -1.83 5.89 6.16
CA HIS A 6 -1.21 4.97 7.13
C HIS A 6 -2.29 4.18 7.85
N LEU A 7 -2.38 2.88 7.54
CA LEU A 7 -3.27 1.98 8.27
C LEU A 7 -2.71 1.73 9.67
N ARG A 8 -3.51 2.06 10.69
CA ARG A 8 -3.17 1.80 12.11
C ARG A 8 -3.98 0.65 12.72
N HIS A 9 -5.06 0.26 12.05
CA HIS A 9 -5.92 -0.85 12.44
C HIS A 9 -6.16 -1.72 11.21
N MET A 10 -5.80 -2.99 11.31
CA MET A 10 -5.74 -3.90 10.15
C MET A 10 -7.05 -4.66 9.93
N HIS A 11 -7.75 -5.06 10.99
CA HIS A 11 -8.96 -5.87 10.86
C HIS A 11 -10.01 -5.57 11.93
N PRO A 12 -11.24 -5.20 11.54
CA PRO A 12 -11.68 -4.96 10.15
C PRO A 12 -11.03 -3.70 9.56
N LEU A 13 -10.87 -3.65 8.24
CA LEU A 13 -10.42 -2.43 7.56
C LEU A 13 -11.44 -1.30 7.73
N HIS A 14 -10.97 -0.06 7.63
CA HIS A 14 -11.88 1.09 7.65
C HIS A 14 -12.87 1.00 6.47
N PRO A 15 -14.19 1.18 6.69
CA PRO A 15 -15.20 0.93 5.66
C PRO A 15 -15.01 1.80 4.40
N ASP A 16 -14.51 3.02 4.57
CA ASP A 16 -14.30 3.95 3.44
C ASP A 16 -12.96 3.77 2.71
N LEU A 17 -12.09 2.86 3.18
CA LEU A 17 -10.74 2.72 2.64
C LEU A 17 -10.76 2.32 1.16
N LYS A 18 -11.62 1.37 0.78
CA LYS A 18 -11.80 0.94 -0.61
C LYS A 18 -12.27 2.09 -1.51
N ALA A 19 -13.36 2.74 -1.12
CA ALA A 19 -13.95 3.84 -1.89
C ALA A 19 -13.01 5.05 -2.01
N THR A 20 -12.09 5.21 -1.06
CA THR A 20 -11.03 6.22 -1.13
C THR A 20 -9.94 5.79 -2.11
N ALA A 21 -9.46 4.54 -2.03
CA ALA A 21 -8.42 4.00 -2.90
C ALA A 21 -8.83 3.98 -4.38
N GLU A 22 -10.09 3.65 -4.69
CA GLU A 22 -10.62 3.59 -6.07
C GLU A 22 -10.62 4.94 -6.81
N ARG A 23 -10.46 6.06 -6.09
CA ARG A 23 -10.34 7.40 -6.70
C ARG A 23 -8.97 7.65 -7.33
N TYR A 24 -7.98 6.82 -7.02
CA TYR A 24 -6.62 6.97 -7.50
C TYR A 24 -6.37 6.07 -8.70
N ARG A 25 -5.68 6.62 -9.71
CA ARG A 25 -5.27 5.86 -10.91
C ARG A 25 -4.35 4.68 -10.57
N ARG A 26 -3.51 4.83 -9.52
CA ARG A 26 -2.52 3.86 -9.09
C ARG A 26 -2.56 3.78 -7.57
N VAL A 27 -2.73 2.57 -7.04
CA VAL A 27 -2.67 2.28 -5.60
C VAL A 27 -1.45 1.42 -5.35
N VAL A 28 -0.53 1.94 -4.52
CA VAL A 28 0.73 1.27 -4.16
C VAL A 28 0.74 1.03 -2.67
N VAL A 29 0.99 -0.22 -2.27
CA VAL A 29 1.24 -0.60 -0.88
C VAL A 29 2.74 -0.69 -0.67
N VAL A 30 3.25 0.08 0.28
CA VAL A 30 4.64 0.01 0.73
C VAL A 30 4.65 -0.82 2.01
N GLU A 31 5.33 -1.97 1.99
CA GLU A 31 5.32 -2.91 3.09
C GLU A 31 6.67 -3.57 3.36
N MET A 32 7.00 -3.74 4.64
CA MET A 32 8.24 -4.37 5.10
C MET A 32 8.06 -5.88 5.31
N ASN A 33 7.50 -6.54 4.31
CA ASN A 33 7.17 -7.96 4.31
C ASN A 33 7.18 -8.47 2.84
N GLU A 34 6.51 -9.58 2.55
CA GLU A 34 6.49 -10.22 1.23
C GLU A 34 5.16 -10.02 0.47
N GLY A 35 4.42 -8.95 0.74
CA GLY A 35 3.21 -8.63 -0.01
C GLY A 35 1.90 -8.92 0.72
N GLN A 36 1.95 -9.17 2.03
CA GLN A 36 0.80 -9.69 2.78
C GLN A 36 -0.38 -8.71 2.80
N LEU A 37 -0.14 -7.41 2.99
CA LEU A 37 -1.21 -6.41 2.97
C LEU A 37 -1.75 -6.25 1.55
N ALA A 38 -0.89 -6.13 0.54
CA ALA A 38 -1.35 -6.05 -0.84
C ALA A 38 -2.22 -7.26 -1.23
N HIS A 39 -1.79 -8.48 -0.86
CA HIS A 39 -2.55 -9.70 -1.10
C HIS A 39 -3.93 -9.66 -0.43
N HIS A 40 -3.99 -9.26 0.84
CA HIS A 40 -5.24 -9.12 1.58
C HIS A 40 -6.18 -8.10 0.92
N LEU A 41 -5.67 -6.91 0.56
CA LEU A 41 -6.47 -5.87 -0.09
C LEU A 41 -7.02 -6.30 -1.45
N GLN A 42 -6.22 -6.98 -2.28
CA GLN A 42 -6.69 -7.49 -3.57
C GLN A 42 -7.78 -8.56 -3.41
N GLY A 43 -7.67 -9.41 -2.39
CA GLY A 43 -8.70 -10.41 -2.05
C GLY A 43 -10.02 -9.78 -1.61
N GLU A 44 -9.97 -8.72 -0.79
CA GLU A 44 -11.16 -8.01 -0.30
C GLU A 44 -11.80 -7.10 -1.35
N TRP A 45 -11.00 -6.44 -2.19
CA TRP A 45 -11.48 -5.36 -3.05
C TRP A 45 -11.66 -5.73 -4.52
N ALA A 46 -11.09 -6.85 -4.97
CA ALA A 46 -11.01 -7.24 -6.38
C ALA A 46 -10.42 -6.15 -7.30
N CYS A 47 -9.63 -5.23 -6.73
CA CYS A 47 -8.92 -4.18 -7.45
C CYS A 47 -7.42 -4.50 -7.53
N ARG A 48 -6.75 -4.02 -8.58
CA ARG A 48 -5.30 -4.15 -8.71
C ARG A 48 -4.59 -3.24 -7.71
N VAL A 49 -3.76 -3.82 -6.85
CA VAL A 49 -2.90 -3.11 -5.90
C VAL A 49 -1.45 -3.48 -6.22
N GLU A 50 -0.61 -2.48 -6.46
CA GLU A 50 0.82 -2.70 -6.63
C GLU A 50 1.50 -2.77 -5.25
N SER A 51 2.54 -3.58 -5.11
CA SER A 51 3.27 -3.71 -3.85
C SER A 51 4.75 -3.41 -4.03
N VAL A 52 5.31 -2.69 -3.07
CA VAL A 52 6.75 -2.46 -2.91
C VAL A 52 7.16 -3.09 -1.58
N CYS A 53 7.84 -4.22 -1.70
CA CYS A 53 8.23 -5.09 -0.59
C CYS A 53 9.68 -4.87 -0.19
N LYS A 54 9.97 -4.87 1.12
CA LYS A 54 11.34 -4.87 1.66
C LYS A 54 11.45 -5.80 2.86
N THR A 55 12.36 -6.77 2.79
CA THR A 55 12.59 -7.76 3.86
C THR A 55 13.98 -7.65 4.51
N THR A 56 14.68 -6.54 4.26
CA THR A 56 16.08 -6.35 4.74
C THR A 56 16.20 -6.05 6.23
N GLY A 57 15.08 -5.90 6.95
CA GLY A 57 15.06 -5.52 8.37
C GLY A 57 15.36 -4.04 8.62
N GLN A 58 15.59 -3.24 7.57
CA GLN A 58 15.76 -1.79 7.67
C GLN A 58 14.54 -1.05 7.12
N PRO A 59 14.15 0.11 7.70
CA PRO A 59 13.09 0.95 7.15
C PRO A 59 13.36 1.37 5.71
N PHE A 60 12.30 1.73 4.98
CA PHE A 60 12.45 2.43 3.71
C PHE A 60 13.09 3.81 3.94
N THR A 61 14.06 4.17 3.10
CA THR A 61 14.61 5.53 3.09
C THR A 61 13.79 6.44 2.19
N THR A 62 13.98 7.75 2.35
CA THR A 62 13.32 8.76 1.51
C THR A 62 13.72 8.63 0.05
N GLU A 63 14.97 8.26 -0.20
CA GLU A 63 15.55 8.10 -1.55
C GLU A 63 14.96 6.87 -2.24
N GLU A 64 14.90 5.73 -1.54
CA GLU A 64 14.30 4.50 -2.06
C GLU A 64 12.85 4.72 -2.50
N LEU A 65 12.09 5.46 -1.69
CA LEU A 65 10.70 5.77 -2.03
C LEU A 65 10.65 6.74 -3.21
N ALA A 66 11.42 7.84 -3.20
CA ALA A 66 11.40 8.84 -4.26
C ALA A 66 11.63 8.26 -5.66
N GLU A 67 12.46 7.22 -5.78
CA GLU A 67 12.72 6.53 -7.05
C GLU A 67 11.50 5.80 -7.63
N LEU A 68 10.51 5.42 -6.82
CA LEU A 68 9.31 4.70 -7.27
C LEU A 68 8.36 5.52 -8.16
N TRP A 69 8.49 6.85 -8.11
CA TRP A 69 7.60 7.79 -8.80
C TRP A 69 8.28 8.56 -9.95
N ASN A 70 9.54 8.26 -10.25
CA ASN A 70 10.22 8.70 -11.46
C ASN A 70 9.76 7.89 -12.68
#